data_AF-A0A2V7C9R4-F1
#
_entry.id   AF-A0A2V7C9R4-F1
#
_cell.length_a   1.000
_cell.length_b   1.000
_cell.length_c   1.000
_cell.angle_alpha   90.00
_cell.angle_beta   90.00
_cell.angle_gamma   90.00
#
_symmetry.space_group_name_H-M   'P 1'
#
loop_
_entity.id
_entity.type
_entity.pdbx_description
1 polymer ?
#
loop_
_entity_poly.entity_id
_entity_poly.type
_entity_poly.pdbx_seq_one_letter_code
_entity_poly.pdbx_strand_id
1 'polypeptide(L)'
;MRASVAVADSWAILALMRGEGEAGRTMRRLLQRARSGNLRLTPIELVPVKEPLVLAAARIKARHPLSYADAFAVATARMERAPVVTGDPEICSLPSDVVRVRRLQR
;
A
#
# COMPACT_ATOMS: atom_id res chain seq x y z
N MET A 1 17.76 -7.58 -11.02
CA MET A 1 16.73 -6.52 -10.83
C MET A 1 15.82 -6.90 -9.68
N ARG A 2 15.79 -6.15 -8.56
CA ARG A 2 14.80 -6.41 -7.49
C ARG A 2 13.45 -5.92 -7.99
N ALA A 3 12.51 -6.84 -8.19
CA ALA A 3 11.12 -6.49 -8.45
C ALA A 3 10.61 -5.64 -7.28
N SER A 4 10.13 -4.43 -7.56
CA SER A 4 9.62 -3.51 -6.55
C SER A 4 8.12 -3.74 -6.37
N VAL A 5 7.76 -4.57 -5.39
CA VAL A 5 6.37 -4.73 -4.92
C VAL A 5 5.95 -3.45 -4.20
N ALA A 6 4.68 -3.06 -4.32
CA ALA A 6 4.06 -1.95 -3.60
C ALA A 6 2.64 -2.33 -3.21
N VAL A 7 2.21 -1.93 -2.02
CA VAL A 7 0.85 -2.20 -1.52
C VAL A 7 0.02 -0.93 -1.65
N ALA A 8 -1.17 -1.03 -2.23
CA ALA A 8 -2.14 0.06 -2.32
C ALA A 8 -3.30 -0.22 -1.34
N ASP A 9 -3.79 0.83 -0.67
CA ASP A 9 -5.02 0.74 0.12
C ASP A 9 -6.27 0.86 -0.76
N SER A 10 -7.44 0.67 -0.14
CA SER A 10 -8.73 0.75 -0.83
C SER A 10 -8.95 2.12 -1.48
N TRP A 11 -8.49 3.21 -0.86
CA TRP A 11 -8.65 4.57 -1.40
C TRP A 11 -7.82 4.77 -2.67
N ALA A 12 -6.56 4.35 -2.69
CA ALA A 12 -5.68 4.45 -3.85
C ALA A 12 -6.22 3.63 -5.04
N ILE A 13 -6.82 2.47 -4.79
CA ILE A 13 -7.49 1.68 -5.82
C ILE A 13 -8.73 2.39 -6.35
N LEU A 14 -9.58 2.96 -5.48
CA LEU A 14 -10.76 3.72 -5.92
C LEU A 14 -10.39 4.96 -6.73
N ALA A 15 -9.37 5.72 -6.30
CA ALA A 15 -8.89 6.90 -7.04
C ALA A 15 -8.38 6.53 -8.44
N LEU A 16 -7.72 5.37 -8.58
CA LEU A 16 -7.33 4.84 -9.89
C LEU A 16 -8.55 4.46 -10.73
N MET A 17 -9.50 3.71 -10.17
CA MET A 17 -10.68 3.19 -10.88
C MET A 17 -11.60 4.32 -11.36
N ARG A 18 -11.79 5.36 -10.55
CA ARG A 18 -12.62 6.52 -10.89
C ARG A 18 -11.89 7.57 -11.72
N GLY A 19 -10.58 7.41 -11.87
CA GLY A 19 -9.72 8.35 -12.61
C GLY A 19 -9.58 9.73 -11.95
N GLU A 20 -9.92 9.83 -10.67
CA GLU A 20 -10.03 11.07 -9.90
C GLU A 20 -8.67 11.63 -9.46
N GLY A 21 -8.55 12.95 -9.53
CA GLY A 21 -7.51 13.72 -8.83
C GLY A 21 -6.05 13.41 -9.18
N GLU A 22 -5.14 13.84 -8.31
CA GLU A 22 -3.71 13.58 -8.46
C GLU A 22 -3.33 12.14 -8.06
N ALA A 23 -4.05 11.56 -7.11
CA ALA A 23 -3.88 10.17 -6.69
C ALA A 23 -4.08 9.19 -7.86
N GLY A 24 -5.16 9.33 -8.64
CA GLY A 24 -5.41 8.49 -9.82
C GLY A 24 -4.35 8.65 -10.90
N ARG A 25 -3.88 9.89 -11.15
CA ARG A 25 -2.75 10.15 -12.07
C ARG A 25 -1.46 9.49 -11.57
N THR A 26 -1.19 9.56 -10.28
CA THR A 26 -0.01 8.94 -9.68
C THR A 26 -0.07 7.42 -9.78
N MET A 27 -1.20 6.79 -9.45
CA MET A 27 -1.39 5.35 -9.63
C MET A 27 -1.24 4.91 -11.09
N ARG A 28 -1.78 5.67 -12.05
CA ARG A 28 -1.54 5.43 -13.49
C ARG A 28 -0.05 5.48 -13.85
N ARG A 29 0.69 6.49 -13.38
CA ARG A 29 2.14 6.59 -13.61
C ARG A 29 2.90 5.42 -12.99
N LEU A 30 2.50 4.97 -11.79
CA LEU A 30 3.10 3.80 -11.15
C LEU A 30 2.91 2.55 -12.01
N LEU A 31 1.67 2.31 -12.50
CA LEU A 31 1.35 1.21 -13.39
C LEU A 31 2.08 1.30 -14.74
N GLN A 32 2.21 2.50 -15.33
CA GLN A 32 2.96 2.71 -16.57
C GLN A 32 4.46 2.41 -16.39
N ARG A 33 5.08 2.92 -15.32
CA ARG A 33 6.49 2.61 -14.97
C ARG A 33 6.71 1.13 -14.72
N ALA A 34 5.67 0.46 -14.24
CA ALA A 34 5.70 -0.97 -14.05
C ALA A 34 5.66 -1.76 -15.36
N ARG A 35 4.80 -1.35 -16.29
CA ARG A 35 4.77 -1.93 -17.65
C ARG A 35 6.08 -1.69 -18.39
N SER A 36 6.76 -0.57 -18.15
CA SER A 36 8.05 -0.24 -18.75
C SER A 36 9.26 -0.91 -18.05
N GLY A 37 9.04 -1.86 -17.14
CA GLY A 37 10.11 -2.67 -16.52
C GLY A 37 10.85 -2.04 -15.33
N ASN A 38 10.51 -0.81 -14.93
CA ASN A 38 11.13 -0.09 -13.81
C ASN A 38 10.41 -0.26 -12.47
N LEU A 39 9.20 -0.80 -12.52
CA LEU A 39 8.50 -1.46 -11.41
C LEU A 39 7.95 -2.79 -11.99
N ARG A 40 7.54 -3.78 -11.18
CA ARG A 40 6.69 -4.87 -11.68
C ARG A 40 5.32 -4.68 -11.04
N LEU A 41 4.36 -4.16 -11.82
CA LEU A 41 2.94 -4.13 -11.46
C LEU A 41 2.17 -4.78 -12.61
N THR A 42 2.07 -6.11 -12.54
CA THR A 42 1.18 -6.95 -13.34
C THR A 42 1.01 -8.28 -12.61
N PRO A 43 -0.21 -8.81 -12.37
CA PRO A 43 -1.51 -8.16 -12.17
C PRO A 43 -1.61 -7.57 -10.75
N ILE A 44 -2.66 -6.79 -10.46
CA ILE A 44 -3.03 -6.52 -9.06
C ILE A 44 -3.28 -7.87 -8.39
N GLU A 45 -2.54 -8.17 -7.32
CA GLU A 45 -2.72 -9.40 -6.55
C GLU A 45 -3.66 -9.12 -5.37
N LEU A 46 -4.76 -9.87 -5.30
CA LEU A 46 -5.60 -9.89 -4.11
C LEU A 46 -4.92 -10.80 -3.08
N VAL A 47 -4.40 -10.20 -2.01
CA VAL A 47 -3.75 -10.95 -0.93
C VAL A 47 -4.83 -11.60 -0.06
N PRO A 48 -4.92 -12.95 -0.01
CA PRO A 48 -5.89 -13.63 0.84
C PRO A 48 -5.55 -13.42 2.32
N VAL A 49 -6.55 -13.12 3.13
CA VAL A 49 -6.38 -12.96 4.57
C VAL A 49 -6.23 -14.34 5.22
N LYS A 50 -4.98 -14.69 5.57
CA LYS A 50 -4.64 -15.90 6.34
C LYS A 50 -4.30 -15.52 7.78
N GLU A 51 -4.41 -16.48 8.70
CA GLU A 51 -4.14 -16.27 10.13
C GLU A 51 -2.84 -15.50 10.43
N PRO A 52 -1.68 -15.76 9.78
CA PRO A 52 -0.47 -14.98 10.02
C PRO A 52 -0.63 -13.48 9.73
N LEU A 53 -1.36 -13.14 8.66
CA LEU A 53 -1.63 -11.76 8.28
C LEU A 53 -2.62 -11.10 9.26
N VAL A 54 -3.64 -11.84 9.72
CA VAL A 54 -4.58 -11.39 10.76
C VAL A 54 -3.83 -11.03 12.05
N LEU A 55 -3.00 -11.94 12.54
CA LEU A 55 -2.21 -11.72 13.76
C LEU A 55 -1.21 -10.58 13.61
N ALA A 56 -0.59 -10.44 12.43
CA ALA A 56 0.31 -9.32 12.13
C ALA A 56 -0.42 -7.97 12.15
N ALA A 57 -1.59 -7.88 11.49
CA ALA A 57 -2.41 -6.68 11.49
C ALA A 57 -2.90 -6.35 12.91
N ALA A 58 -3.34 -7.35 13.68
CA ALA A 58 -3.81 -7.15 15.05
C ALA A 58 -2.71 -6.57 15.95
N ARG A 59 -1.47 -7.07 15.84
CA ARG A 59 -0.31 -6.55 16.57
C ARG A 59 0.02 -5.11 16.19
N ILE A 60 -0.13 -4.74 14.92
CA ILE A 60 0.09 -3.36 14.45
C ILE A 60 -0.98 -2.44 15.04
N LYS A 61 -2.26 -2.81 14.92
CA LYS A 61 -3.37 -2.04 15.50
C LYS A 61 -3.29 -1.91 17.03
N ALA A 62 -2.78 -2.92 17.73
CA ALA A 62 -2.59 -2.85 19.17
C ALA A 62 -1.51 -1.83 19.60
N ARG A 63 -0.57 -1.49 18.70
CA ARG A 63 0.56 -0.59 18.98
C ARG A 63 0.42 0.79 18.35
N HIS A 64 -0.47 0.94 17.38
CA HIS A 64 -0.64 2.18 16.61
C HIS A 64 -2.14 2.49 16.43
N PRO A 65 -2.54 3.77 16.48
CA PRO A 65 -3.94 4.19 16.36
C PRO A 65 -4.41 4.13 14.89
N LEU A 66 -4.46 2.93 14.33
CA LEU A 66 -4.93 2.67 12.97
C LEU A 66 -6.29 1.98 12.99
N SER A 67 -7.09 2.17 11.94
CA SER A 67 -8.17 1.22 11.64
C SER A 67 -7.60 -0.19 11.44
N TYR A 68 -8.44 -1.22 11.61
CA TYR A 68 -7.96 -2.59 11.39
C TYR A 68 -7.62 -2.85 9.91
N ALA A 69 -8.34 -2.20 8.99
CA ALA A 69 -8.05 -2.27 7.56
C ALA A 69 -6.70 -1.64 7.21
N ASP A 70 -6.36 -0.49 7.79
CA ASP A 70 -5.04 0.14 7.56
C ASP A 70 -3.91 -0.70 8.16
N ALA A 71 -4.16 -1.30 9.32
CA ALA A 71 -3.22 -2.26 9.90
C ALA A 71 -2.98 -3.47 8.98
N PHE A 72 -3.97 -3.92 8.21
CA PHE A 72 -3.78 -4.96 7.18
C PHE A 72 -2.91 -4.47 6.02
N ALA A 73 -3.09 -3.23 5.54
CA ALA A 73 -2.24 -2.66 4.49
C ALA A 73 -0.78 -2.59 4.95
N VAL A 74 -0.56 -2.12 6.18
CA VAL A 74 0.78 -2.04 6.80
C VAL A 74 1.37 -3.44 7.01
N ALA A 75 0.59 -4.40 7.54
CA ALA A 75 1.05 -5.78 7.74
C ALA A 75 1.48 -6.44 6.43
N THR A 76 0.67 -6.29 5.39
CA THR A 76 0.95 -6.81 4.04
C THR A 76 2.23 -6.20 3.51
N ALA A 77 2.39 -4.88 3.61
CA ALA A 77 3.60 -4.19 3.16
C ALA A 77 4.87 -4.67 3.90
N ARG A 78 4.76 -4.94 5.21
CA ARG A 78 5.88 -5.50 5.99
C ARG A 78 6.23 -6.92 5.54
N MET A 79 5.25 -7.79 5.32
CA MET A 79 5.46 -9.17 4.87
C MET A 79 6.10 -9.21 3.48
N GLU A 80 5.65 -8.35 2.57
CA GLU A 80 6.17 -8.23 1.20
C GLU A 80 7.45 -7.38 1.09
N ARG A 81 7.93 -6.83 2.22
CA ARG A 81 9.07 -5.88 2.26
C ARG A 81 8.88 -4.74 1.25
N ALA A 82 7.65 -4.27 1.12
CA ALA A 82 7.20 -3.28 0.15
C ALA A 82 6.81 -1.96 0.86
N PRO A 83 6.81 -0.81 0.16
CA PRO A 83 6.18 0.39 0.67
C PRO A 83 4.65 0.33 0.50
N VAL A 84 3.93 1.00 1.40
CA VAL A 84 2.51 1.35 1.19
C VAL A 84 2.45 2.62 0.34
N VAL A 85 1.63 2.60 -0.70
CA VAL A 85 1.32 3.75 -1.55
C VAL A 85 -0.06 4.27 -1.13
N THR A 86 -0.10 5.42 -0.45
CA THR A 86 -1.33 5.97 0.13
C THR A 86 -1.24 7.48 0.31
N GLY A 87 -2.39 8.15 0.36
CA GLY A 87 -2.55 9.54 0.83
C GLY A 87 -3.21 9.63 2.22
N ASP A 88 -3.42 8.50 2.88
CA ASP A 88 -4.02 8.42 4.20
C ASP A 88 -3.08 9.01 5.27
N PRO A 89 -3.51 10.02 6.05
CA PRO A 89 -2.67 10.67 7.04
C PRO A 89 -2.29 9.75 8.21
N GLU A 90 -3.13 8.78 8.58
CA GLU A 90 -2.85 7.83 9.67
C GLU A 90 -1.65 6.96 9.29
N ILE A 91 -1.66 6.37 8.10
CA ILE A 91 -0.52 5.57 7.59
C ILE A 91 0.69 6.46 7.31
N CYS A 92 0.50 7.65 6.74
CA CYS A 92 1.59 8.57 6.43
C CYS A 92 2.32 9.11 7.67
N SER A 93 1.70 9.04 8.84
CA SER A 93 2.27 9.47 10.13
C SER A 93 3.10 8.40 10.84
N LEU A 94 3.01 7.14 10.39
CA LEU A 94 3.77 6.04 10.99
C LEU A 94 5.29 6.22 10.76
N PRO A 95 6.12 5.86 11.75
CA PRO A 95 7.57 5.94 11.57
C PRO A 95 8.07 4.89 10.57
N SER A 96 9.20 5.20 9.91
CA SER A 96 9.70 4.44 8.75
C SER A 96 10.20 3.04 9.08
N ASP A 97 10.49 2.78 10.35
CA ASP A 97 10.82 1.45 10.91
C ASP A 97 9.58 0.55 11.04
N VAL A 98 8.38 1.15 11.17
CA VAL A 98 7.11 0.44 11.10
C VAL A 98 6.77 0.09 9.66
N VAL A 99 6.80 1.07 8.75
CA VAL A 99 6.52 0.86 7.32
C VAL A 99 7.08 1.96 6.45
N ARG A 100 7.54 1.60 5.24
CA ARG A 100 7.92 2.59 4.23
C ARG A 100 6.67 3.10 3.53
N VAL A 101 6.56 4.41 3.34
CA VAL A 101 5.41 5.03 2.67
C VAL A 101 5.85 5.77 1.42
N ARG A 102 5.09 5.59 0.33
CA ARG A 102 5.14 6.44 -0.87
C ARG A 102 3.86 7.28 -0.88
N ARG A 103 3.99 8.53 -0.45
CA ARG A 103 2.85 9.44 -0.30
C ARG A 103 2.21 9.77 -1.66
N LEU A 104 0.88 9.69 -1.72
CA LEU A 104 0.07 10.24 -2.79
C LEU A 104 -0.42 11.63 -2.37
N GLN A 105 -0.27 12.62 -3.26
CA GLN A 105 -0.90 13.94 -3.09
C GLN A 105 -2.43 13.76 -3.24
N ARG A 106 -3.18 14.44 -2.38
CA ARG A 106 -4.65 14.42 -2.37
C ARG A 106 -5.21 15.34 -3.43
#